data_AF-A0A520BW25-F1
#
_entry.id   AF-A0A520BW25-F1
#
_cell.length_a   1.000
_cell.length_b   1.000
_cell.length_c   1.000
_cell.angle_alpha   90.00
_cell.angle_beta   90.00
_cell.angle_gamma   90.00
#
_symmetry.space_group_name_H-M   'P 1'
#
loop_
_entity.id
_entity.type
_entity.pdbx_description
1 polymer ?
#
loop_
_entity_poly.entity_id
_entity_poly.type
_entity_poly.pdbx_seq_one_letter_code
_entity_poly.pdbx_strand_id
1 'polypeptide(L)' 'FNKGAIFGKHDVDQFLRQLNLEPQPGFYSPCSNTEIIRRVIRNLISAYENLGATEKVDELKQLQDILSQ' A
#
# COMPACT_ATOMS: atom_id res chain seq x y z
N PHE A 1 -0.86 -3.99 13.93
CA PHE A 1 0.16 -3.07 13.39
C PHE A 1 0.83 -2.32 14.52
N ASN A 2 2.08 -2.70 14.85
CA ASN A 2 3.12 -2.08 15.70
C ASN A 2 2.80 -1.16 16.91
N LYS A 3 1.54 -1.01 17.37
CA LYS A 3 1.14 -0.27 18.58
C LYS A 3 1.75 1.14 18.72
N GLY A 4 2.00 1.83 17.60
CA GLY A 4 2.61 3.16 17.61
C GLY A 4 4.14 3.18 17.76
N ALA A 5 4.82 2.04 17.63
CA ALA A 5 6.27 2.01 17.58
C ALA A 5 6.77 2.83 16.38
N ILE A 6 7.80 3.66 16.61
CA ILE A 6 8.47 4.44 15.58
C ILE A 6 9.23 3.46 14.69
N PHE A 7 8.95 3.52 13.39
CA PHE A 7 9.60 2.70 12.38
C PHE A 7 10.63 3.56 11.63
N GLY A 8 11.91 3.23 11.79
CA GLY A 8 13.04 3.97 11.24
C GLY A 8 13.80 3.20 10.16
N LYS A 9 14.89 3.80 9.67
CA LYS A 9 15.74 3.22 8.63
C LYS A 9 16.26 1.82 8.98
N HIS A 10 16.65 1.60 10.24
CA HIS A 10 17.14 0.30 10.70
C HIS A 10 16.08 -0.81 10.55
N ASP A 11 14.82 -0.48 10.85
CA ASP A 11 13.70 -1.42 10.71
C ASP A 11 13.45 -1.76 9.23
N VAL A 12 13.55 -0.76 8.34
CA VAL A 12 13.51 -0.98 6.88
C VAL A 12 14.63 -1.93 6.45
N ASP A 13 15.87 -1.69 6.87
CA ASP A 13 17.02 -2.54 6.54
C ASP A 13 16.84 -3.99 7.01
N GLN A 14 16.33 -4.15 8.23
CA GLN A 14 16.03 -5.47 8.78
C GLN A 14 14.95 -6.18 7.96
N PHE A 15 13.90 -5.47 7.55
CA PHE A 15 12.82 -6.02 6.74
C PHE A 15 13.30 -6.44 5.35
N LEU A 16 14.12 -5.62 4.68
CA LEU A 16 14.69 -5.95 3.37
C LEU A 16 15.58 -7.19 3.44
N ARG A 17 16.41 -7.32 4.48
CA ARG A 17 17.21 -8.53 4.71
C ARG A 17 16.36 -9.79 4.90
N GLN A 18 15.27 -9.70 5.67
CA GLN A 18 14.34 -10.84 5.85
C GLN A 18 13.70 -11.28 4.53
N LEU A 19 13.50 -10.36 3.60
CA LEU A 19 12.94 -10.62 2.27
C LEU A 19 14.01 -10.99 1.23
N ASN A 20 15.30 -11.03 1.59
CA ASN A 20 16.44 -11.18 0.68
C ASN A 20 16.44 -10.15 -0.47
N LEU A 21 16.10 -8.89 -0.15
CA LEU A 21 16.09 -7.78 -1.09
C LEU A 21 17.29 -6.86 -0.84
N GLU A 22 17.95 -6.45 -1.92
CA GLU A 22 19.00 -5.44 -1.86
C GLU A 22 18.42 -4.06 -1.51
N PRO A 23 19.06 -3.30 -0.61
CA PRO A 23 18.68 -1.91 -0.31
C PRO A 23 18.66 -1.03 -1.55
N GLN A 24 17.54 -0.32 -1.77
CA GLN A 24 17.39 0.66 -2.84
C GLN A 24 16.88 1.99 -2.26
N PRO A 25 17.32 3.15 -2.77
CA PRO A 25 16.89 4.46 -2.27
C PRO A 25 15.36 4.65 -2.19
N GLY A 26 14.63 4.01 -3.12
CA GLY A 26 13.17 4.03 -3.15
C GLY A 26 12.49 3.38 -1.95
N PHE A 27 13.15 2.44 -1.26
CA PHE A 27 12.58 1.80 -0.06
C PHE A 27 12.60 2.70 1.18
N TYR A 28 13.38 3.78 1.16
CA TYR A 28 13.51 4.72 2.28
C TYR A 28 12.82 6.06 2.01
N SER A 29 12.31 6.24 0.79
CA SER A 29 11.68 7.48 0.35
C SER A 29 10.16 7.32 0.40
N PRO A 30 9.40 8.37 0.75
CA PRO A 30 7.96 8.32 0.65
C PRO A 30 7.55 8.11 -0.81
N CYS A 31 6.50 7.31 -1.02
CA CYS A 31 5.86 7.21 -2.32
C CYS A 31 5.15 8.53 -2.67
N SER A 32 4.85 8.76 -3.96
CA SER A 32 4.01 9.90 -4.34
C SER A 32 2.61 9.78 -3.74
N ASN A 33 1.91 10.91 -3.62
CA ASN A 33 0.51 10.92 -3.16
C ASN A 33 -0.38 10.02 -4.02
N THR A 34 -0.15 9.97 -5.33
CA THR A 34 -0.89 9.10 -6.25
C THR A 34 -0.66 7.62 -5.96
N GLU A 35 0.59 7.19 -5.70
CA GLU A 35 0.90 5.82 -5.29
C GLU A 35 0.24 5.45 -3.96
N ILE A 36 0.22 6.39 -3.00
CA ILE A 36 -0.42 6.20 -1.70
C ILE A 36 -1.93 5.98 -1.88
N ILE A 37 -2.61 6.85 -2.63
CA ILE A 37 -4.05 6.74 -2.88
C ILE A 37 -4.36 5.43 -3.60
N ARG A 38 -3.57 5.04 -4.60
CA ARG A 38 -3.76 3.77 -5.34
C ARG A 38 -3.63 2.55 -4.42
N ARG A 39 -2.69 2.58 -3.46
CA ARG A 39 -2.54 1.52 -2.44
C ARG A 39 -3.75 1.44 -1.52
N VAL A 40 -4.27 2.59 -1.07
CA VAL A 40 -5.47 2.65 -0.23
C VAL A 40 -6.68 2.08 -0.97
N ILE A 41 -6.91 2.48 -2.22
CA ILE A 41 -8.02 1.97 -3.04
C ILE A 41 -7.94 0.45 -3.21
N ARG A 42 -6.75 -0.11 -3.51
CA ARG A 42 -6.57 -1.58 -3.59
C ARG A 42 -6.94 -2.29 -2.28
N ASN A 43 -6.53 -1.73 -1.14
CA ASN A 43 -6.86 -2.31 0.16
C ASN A 43 -8.37 -2.25 0.43
N LEU A 44 -9.04 -1.16 0.03
CA LEU A 44 -10.49 -1.03 0.16
C LEU A 44 -11.23 -2.02 -0.75
N ILE A 45 -10.78 -2.20 -2.00
CA ILE A 45 -11.34 -3.21 -2.91
C ILE A 45 -11.29 -4.59 -2.23
N SER A 46 -10.11 -5.01 -1.77
CA SER A 46 -9.96 -6.33 -1.12
C SER A 46 -10.83 -6.45 0.15
N ALA A 47 -10.94 -5.39 0.95
CA ALA A 47 -11.79 -5.39 2.13
C ALA A 47 -13.29 -5.52 1.78
N TYR A 48 -13.78 -4.79 0.77
CA TYR A 48 -15.18 -4.85 0.36
C TYR A 48 -15.52 -6.13 -0.42
N GLU A 49 -14.57 -6.70 -1.17
CA GLU A 49 -14.71 -8.03 -1.77
C GLU A 49 -14.94 -9.09 -0.68
N ASN A 50 -14.14 -9.07 0.39
CA ASN A 50 -14.29 -9.99 1.53
C ASN A 50 -15.61 -9.80 2.30
N LEU A 51 -16.20 -8.60 2.25
CA LEU A 51 -17.50 -8.30 2.85
C LEU A 51 -18.68 -8.59 1.91
N GLY A 52 -18.43 -8.98 0.65
CA GLY A 52 -19.47 -9.19 -0.35
C GLY A 52 -20.15 -7.90 -0.85
N ALA A 53 -19.55 -6.73 -0.60
CA ALA A 53 -20.10 -5.42 -0.95
C ALA A 53 -19.74 -5.03 -2.39
N THR A 54 -20.35 -5.71 -3.37
CA THR A 54 -19.98 -5.61 -4.80
C THR A 54 -20.09 -4.20 -5.38
N GLU A 55 -21.13 -3.43 -5.01
CA GLU A 55 -21.30 -2.05 -5.47
C GLU A 55 -20.10 -1.16 -5.10
N LYS A 56 -19.61 -1.30 -3.86
CA LYS A 56 -18.45 -0.53 -3.38
C LYS A 56 -17.16 -0.95 -4.09
N VAL A 57 -17.03 -2.23 -4.42
CA VAL A 57 -15.91 -2.73 -5.21
C VAL A 57 -15.90 -2.10 -6.60
N ASP A 58 -17.05 -2.02 -7.26
CA ASP A 58 -17.18 -1.47 -8.60
C ASP A 58 -16.88 0.04 -8.65
N GLU A 59 -17.42 0.82 -7.69
CA GLU A 59 -17.08 2.24 -7.52
C GLU A 59 -15.56 2.45 -7.34
N LEU A 60 -14.91 1.63 -6.51
CA LEU A 60 -13.48 1.74 -6.24
C LEU A 60 -12.62 1.33 -7.44
N LYS A 61 -13.07 0.37 -8.26
CA LYS A 61 -12.41 0.00 -9.52
C LYS A 61 -12.45 1.16 -10.52
N GLN A 62 -13.56 1.90 -10.61
CA GLN A 62 -13.63 3.11 -11.44
C GLN A 62 -12.64 4.17 -10.97
N LEU A 63 -12.57 4.43 -9.65
CA LEU A 63 -11.59 5.38 -9.10
C LEU A 63 -10.14 4.94 -9.35
N GLN A 64 -9.86 3.63 -9.27
CA GLN A 64 -8.54 3.10 -9.58
C GLN A 64 -8.16 3.34 -11.05
N ASP A 65 -9.09 3.15 -11.99
CA ASP A 65 -8.85 3.35 -13.42
C ASP A 65 -8.48 4.81 -13.74
N ILE A 66 -9.17 5.77 -13.12
CA ILE A 66 -8.88 7.21 -13.25
C ILE A 66 -7.45 7.54 -12.81
N LEU A 67 -6.93 6.87 -11.78
CA LEU A 67 -5.58 7.08 -11.25
C LEU A 67 -4.50 6.26 -11.98
N SER A 68 -4.89 5.46 -12.96
CA SER A 68 -4.00 4.59 -13.76
C SER A 68 -3.65 5.21 -15.12
N GLN A 69 -4.35 6.29 -15.50
CA GLN A 69 -3.97 7.22 -16.57
C GLN A 69 -2.77 8.08 -16.13
#